data_AF-A0A410MCC4-F1
#
_entry.id   AF-A0A410MCC4-F1
#
_cell.length_a   1.000
_cell.length_b   1.000
_cell.length_c   1.000
_cell.angle_alpha   90.00
_cell.angle_beta   90.00
_cell.angle_gamma   90.00
#
_symmetry.space_group_name_H-M   'P 1'
#
loop_
_entity.id
_entity.type
_entity.pdbx_description
1 polymer ?
#
loop_
_entity_poly.entity_id
_entity_poly.type
_entity_poly.pdbx_seq_one_letter_code
_entity_poly.pdbx_strand_id
1 'polypeptide(L)'
;MRIIKNNFFAILILASLIIADIFIYLGIVKLFLGWNDTIIAGFIGFIGAVLGGTITLVGVLITIKENEKLRKKDEFPKKIDNIERCIIKLDDGVTEISKINERIDPYSDQGTFHNVNNEISLELTDAYEEYTKNRLNNIQSDIVYIGSDTYELFLNFRSRIRSIENSLMLNPIRELEKFKHRIVEKYDLSFESLVGGISLSVLSREELNEYTSIKINIHDKDQEFIFSLQDEMISLISKLQNKKEELLRELNG
;
A
#
# COMPACT_ATOMS: atom_id res chain seq x y z
N MET A 1 24.35 -9.05 2.76
CA MET A 1 25.68 -9.71 2.74
C MET A 1 26.40 -9.77 4.11
N ARG A 2 25.86 -9.21 5.21
CA ARG A 2 26.48 -9.27 6.56
C ARG A 2 26.01 -10.46 7.42
N ILE A 3 24.81 -10.98 7.16
CA ILE A 3 24.20 -12.11 7.89
C ILE A 3 24.89 -13.45 7.57
N ILE A 4 25.42 -13.61 6.35
CA ILE A 4 26.10 -14.85 5.91
C ILE A 4 27.45 -15.03 6.62
N LYS A 5 28.17 -13.95 6.95
CA LYS A 5 29.49 -14.02 7.63
C LYS A 5 29.40 -14.53 9.07
N ASN A 6 28.35 -14.18 9.81
CA ASN A 6 28.19 -14.65 11.18
C ASN A 6 27.85 -16.16 11.25
N ASN A 7 27.12 -16.67 10.26
CA ASN A 7 26.80 -18.10 10.20
C ASN A 7 28.01 -18.96 9.83
N PHE A 8 28.90 -18.45 8.95
CA PHE A 8 30.10 -19.20 8.56
C PHE A 8 31.07 -19.41 9.73
N PHE A 9 31.27 -18.39 10.57
CA PHE A 9 32.14 -18.49 11.74
C PHE A 9 31.57 -19.45 12.80
N ALA A 10 30.26 -19.42 13.04
CA ALA A 10 29.58 -20.35 13.93
C ALA A 10 29.66 -21.81 13.45
N ILE A 11 29.51 -22.04 12.14
CA ILE A 11 29.67 -23.36 11.51
C ILE A 11 31.11 -23.87 11.66
N LEU A 12 32.11 -23.01 11.49
CA LEU A 12 33.52 -23.36 11.68
C LEU A 12 33.84 -23.78 13.12
N ILE A 13 33.32 -23.05 14.11
CA ILE A 13 33.49 -23.40 15.52
C ILE A 13 32.84 -24.75 15.82
N LEU A 14 31.60 -24.95 15.37
CA LEU A 14 30.88 -26.20 15.59
C LEU A 14 31.60 -27.39 14.93
N ALA A 15 32.08 -27.21 13.70
CA ALA A 15 32.86 -28.21 13.00
C ALA A 15 34.18 -28.53 13.74
N SER A 16 34.86 -27.51 14.29
CA SER A 16 36.10 -27.71 15.05
C SER A 16 35.88 -28.49 16.36
N LEU A 17 34.75 -28.25 17.05
CA LEU A 17 34.34 -28.98 18.25
C LEU A 17 34.08 -30.44 17.94
N ILE A 18 33.31 -30.72 16.89
CA ILE A 18 33.02 -32.09 16.43
C ILE A 18 34.31 -32.81 16.02
N ILE A 19 35.20 -32.14 15.29
CA ILE A 19 36.50 -32.70 14.88
C ILE A 19 37.38 -33.00 16.11
N ALA A 20 37.43 -32.09 17.09
CA ALA A 20 38.17 -32.29 18.33
C ALA A 20 37.66 -33.50 19.13
N ASP A 21 36.33 -33.64 19.25
CA ASP A 21 35.71 -34.80 19.91
C ASP A 21 36.04 -36.12 19.19
N ILE A 22 36.03 -36.12 17.86
CA ILE A 22 36.45 -37.28 17.05
C ILE A 22 37.91 -37.64 17.32
N PHE A 23 38.82 -36.66 17.38
CA PHE A 23 40.23 -36.89 17.68
C PHE A 23 40.44 -37.43 19.10
N ILE A 24 39.74 -36.88 20.10
CA ILE A 24 39.78 -37.37 21.49
C ILE A 24 39.29 -38.81 21.55
N TYR A 25 38.16 -39.10 20.90
CA TYR A 25 37.58 -40.45 20.87
C TYR A 25 38.53 -41.47 20.22
N LEU A 26 39.12 -41.12 19.06
CA LEU A 26 40.12 -41.95 18.39
C LEU A 26 41.38 -42.17 19.24
N GLY A 27 41.83 -41.14 19.96
CA GLY A 27 42.97 -41.23 20.87
C GLY A 27 42.74 -42.20 22.03
N ILE A 28 41.55 -42.15 22.65
CA ILE A 28 41.14 -43.06 23.73
C ILE A 28 41.03 -44.49 23.20
N VAL A 29 40.37 -44.70 22.06
CA VAL A 29 40.21 -46.02 21.45
C VAL A 29 41.57 -46.65 21.13
N LYS A 30 42.51 -45.88 20.56
CA LYS A 30 43.88 -46.35 20.29
C LYS A 30 44.63 -46.78 21.55
N LEU A 31 44.47 -46.04 22.65
CA LEU A 31 45.15 -46.31 23.93
C LEU A 31 44.65 -47.58 24.63
N PHE A 32 43.36 -47.87 24.56
CA PHE A 32 42.75 -48.98 25.31
C PHE A 32 42.53 -50.26 24.49
N LEU A 33 42.29 -50.18 23.18
CA LEU A 33 41.88 -51.32 22.34
C LEU A 33 42.90 -51.70 21.25
N GLY A 34 43.94 -50.89 21.04
CA GLY A 34 44.87 -51.06 19.92
C GLY A 34 44.19 -50.83 18.56
N TRP A 35 44.90 -51.00 17.44
CA TRP A 35 44.27 -50.97 16.12
C TRP A 35 43.77 -52.37 15.78
N ASN A 36 42.46 -52.60 15.84
CA ASN A 36 41.82 -53.83 15.37
C ASN A 36 40.90 -53.54 14.17
N ASP A 37 40.53 -54.60 13.43
CA ASP A 37 39.67 -54.49 12.25
C ASP A 37 38.29 -53.86 12.56
N THR A 38 37.79 -54.02 13.79
CA THR A 38 36.54 -53.41 14.27
C THR A 38 36.62 -51.88 14.30
N ILE A 39 37.75 -51.31 14.71
CA ILE A 39 37.96 -49.86 14.78
C ILE A 39 38.07 -49.27 13.37
N ILE A 40 38.75 -49.97 12.47
CA ILE A 40 38.84 -49.57 11.06
C ILE A 40 37.45 -49.59 10.40
N ALA A 41 36.66 -50.65 10.64
CA ALA A 41 35.29 -50.75 10.16
C ALA A 41 34.39 -49.63 10.72
N GLY A 42 34.52 -49.31 12.02
CA GLY A 42 33.81 -48.20 12.65
C GLY A 42 34.17 -46.83 12.06
N PHE A 43 35.44 -46.61 11.75
CA PHE A 43 35.91 -45.36 11.11
C PHE A 43 35.39 -45.22 9.67
N ILE A 44 35.40 -46.32 8.90
CA ILE A 44 34.81 -46.34 7.55
C ILE A 44 33.30 -46.07 7.62
N GLY A 45 32.58 -46.68 8.56
CA GLY A 45 31.16 -46.44 8.80
C GLY A 45 30.87 -44.98 9.18
N PHE A 46 31.72 -44.38 10.02
CA PHE A 46 31.62 -42.97 10.40
C PHE A 46 31.83 -42.04 9.20
N ILE A 47 32.87 -42.26 8.39
CA ILE A 47 33.09 -41.48 7.15
C ILE A 47 31.89 -41.64 6.20
N GLY A 48 31.37 -42.87 6.04
CA GLY A 48 30.18 -43.13 5.23
C GLY A 48 28.96 -42.35 5.73
N ALA A 49 28.74 -42.29 7.04
CA ALA A 49 27.65 -41.52 7.65
C ALA A 49 27.82 -40.00 7.44
N VAL A 50 29.02 -39.45 7.61
CA VAL A 50 29.31 -38.03 7.38
C VAL A 50 29.14 -37.64 5.91
N LEU A 51 29.63 -38.46 4.98
CA LEU A 51 29.45 -38.25 3.55
C LEU A 51 27.98 -38.35 3.15
N GLY A 52 27.26 -39.36 3.65
CA GLY A 52 25.83 -39.53 3.42
C GLY A 52 25.00 -38.34 3.93
N GLY A 53 25.31 -37.83 5.13
CA GLY A 53 24.69 -36.63 5.69
C GLY A 53 24.96 -35.38 4.84
N THR A 54 26.20 -35.18 4.42
CA THR A 54 26.59 -34.04 3.56
C THR A 54 25.88 -34.07 2.20
N ILE A 55 25.82 -35.24 1.54
CA ILE A 55 25.12 -35.41 0.26
C ILE A 55 23.63 -35.09 0.43
N THR A 56 23.01 -35.58 1.51
CA THR A 56 21.60 -35.31 1.80
C THR A 56 21.35 -33.82 2.00
N LEU A 57 22.20 -33.13 2.76
CA LEU A 57 22.10 -31.69 2.98
C LEU A 57 22.21 -30.90 1.67
N VAL A 58 23.18 -31.24 0.83
CA VAL A 58 23.35 -30.64 -0.51
C VAL A 58 22.10 -30.89 -1.36
N GLY A 59 21.56 -32.09 -1.33
CA GLY A 59 20.30 -32.44 -2.01
C GLY A 59 19.15 -31.54 -1.58
N VAL A 60 18.92 -31.42 -0.26
CA VAL A 60 17.86 -30.56 0.30
C VAL A 60 18.05 -29.09 -0.11
N LEU A 61 19.27 -28.56 -0.05
CA LEU A 61 19.56 -27.18 -0.45
C LEU A 61 19.27 -26.93 -1.94
N ILE A 62 19.61 -27.87 -2.81
CA ILE A 62 19.29 -27.81 -4.23
C ILE A 62 17.76 -27.83 -4.43
N THR A 63 17.06 -28.74 -3.75
CA THR A 63 15.59 -28.84 -3.84
C THR A 63 14.90 -27.56 -3.36
N ILE A 64 15.35 -26.97 -2.25
CA ILE A 64 14.81 -25.69 -1.76
C ILE A 64 15.00 -24.59 -2.80
N LYS A 65 16.20 -24.49 -3.39
CA LYS A 65 16.50 -23.48 -4.40
C LYS A 65 15.65 -23.66 -5.66
N GLU A 66 15.47 -24.89 -6.13
CA GLU A 66 14.65 -25.17 -7.31
C GLU A 66 13.16 -24.90 -7.04
N ASN A 67 12.66 -25.27 -5.86
CA ASN A 67 11.29 -24.96 -5.45
C ASN A 67 11.05 -23.46 -5.34
N GLU A 68 12.02 -22.69 -4.81
CA GLU A 68 11.91 -21.23 -4.77
C GLU A 68 11.86 -20.63 -6.17
N LYS A 69 12.68 -21.14 -7.10
CA LYS A 69 12.69 -20.70 -8.49
C LYS A 69 11.37 -21.01 -9.21
N LEU A 70 10.83 -22.21 -9.02
CA LEU A 70 9.53 -22.61 -9.57
C LEU A 70 8.41 -21.72 -9.00
N ARG A 71 8.39 -21.52 -7.68
CA ARG A 71 7.41 -20.64 -7.03
C ARG A 71 7.48 -19.20 -7.59
N LYS A 72 8.68 -18.64 -7.77
CA LYS A 72 8.84 -17.31 -8.38
C LYS A 72 8.28 -17.26 -9.79
N LYS A 73 8.57 -18.29 -10.60
CA LYS A 73 8.07 -18.41 -11.98
C LYS A 73 6.54 -18.48 -12.05
N ASP A 74 5.89 -19.06 -11.05
CA ASP A 74 4.42 -19.20 -10.99
C ASP A 74 3.72 -17.98 -10.37
N GLU A 75 4.31 -17.37 -9.35
CA GLU A 75 3.70 -16.24 -8.62
C GLU A 75 3.95 -14.88 -9.30
N PHE A 76 5.15 -14.63 -9.83
CA PHE A 76 5.53 -13.31 -10.32
C PHE A 76 4.69 -12.84 -11.52
N PRO A 77 4.37 -13.70 -12.51
CA PRO A 77 3.48 -13.29 -13.59
C PRO A 77 2.12 -12.79 -13.09
N LYS A 78 1.55 -13.45 -12.07
CA LYS A 78 0.27 -13.04 -11.47
C LYS A 78 0.39 -11.70 -10.74
N LYS A 79 1.49 -11.49 -10.02
CA LYS A 79 1.76 -10.21 -9.34
C LYS A 79 1.93 -9.07 -10.33
N ILE A 80 2.67 -9.30 -11.41
CA ILE A 80 2.88 -8.33 -12.49
C ILE A 80 1.54 -7.98 -13.15
N ASP A 81 0.73 -8.98 -13.49
CA ASP A 81 -0.62 -8.79 -14.05
C ASP A 81 -1.55 -7.99 -13.12
N ASN A 82 -1.51 -8.26 -11.81
CA ASN A 82 -2.21 -7.45 -10.81
C ASN A 82 -1.72 -6.00 -10.77
N ILE A 83 -0.39 -5.77 -10.82
CA ILE A 83 0.18 -4.42 -10.89
C ILE A 83 -0.31 -3.68 -12.15
N GLU A 84 -0.31 -4.35 -13.30
CA GLU A 84 -0.74 -3.76 -14.57
C GLU A 84 -2.22 -3.38 -14.54
N ARG A 85 -3.09 -4.25 -14.00
CA ARG A 85 -4.50 -3.90 -13.77
C ARG A 85 -4.67 -2.68 -12.87
N CYS A 86 -3.89 -2.59 -11.79
CA CYS A 86 -3.93 -1.44 -10.88
C CYS A 86 -3.52 -0.15 -11.59
N ILE A 87 -2.43 -0.20 -12.38
CA ILE A 87 -1.93 0.94 -13.14
C ILE A 87 -2.99 1.41 -14.14
N ILE A 88 -3.60 0.50 -14.91
CA ILE A 88 -4.66 0.85 -15.87
C ILE A 88 -5.83 1.52 -15.16
N LYS A 89 -6.33 0.92 -14.06
CA LYS A 89 -7.43 1.49 -13.27
C LYS A 89 -7.10 2.88 -12.70
N LEU A 90 -5.85 3.13 -12.31
CA LEU A 90 -5.42 4.43 -11.83
C LEU A 90 -5.33 5.44 -12.99
N ASP A 91 -4.74 5.05 -14.12
CA ASP A 91 -4.55 5.91 -15.30
C ASP A 91 -5.89 6.31 -15.94
N ASP A 92 -6.83 5.37 -16.03
CA ASP A 92 -8.22 5.63 -16.43
C ASP A 92 -8.86 6.67 -15.50
N GLY A 93 -8.66 6.53 -14.19
CA GLY A 93 -9.18 7.48 -13.21
C GLY A 93 -8.55 8.86 -13.33
N VAL A 94 -7.24 8.96 -13.55
CA VAL A 94 -6.56 10.24 -13.82
C VAL A 94 -7.15 10.91 -15.06
N THR A 95 -7.32 10.15 -16.14
CA THR A 95 -7.89 10.65 -17.41
C THR A 95 -9.33 11.11 -17.26
N GLU A 96 -10.15 10.37 -16.53
CA GLU A 96 -11.55 10.74 -16.28
C GLU A 96 -11.65 11.98 -15.39
N ILE A 97 -10.83 12.08 -14.34
CA ILE A 97 -10.77 13.27 -13.48
C ILE A 97 -10.31 14.50 -14.29
N SER A 98 -9.38 14.36 -15.23
CA SER A 98 -8.96 15.49 -16.08
C SER A 98 -10.13 16.03 -16.91
N LYS A 99 -11.04 15.17 -17.37
CA LYS A 99 -12.25 15.59 -18.09
C LYS A 99 -13.26 16.31 -17.20
N ILE A 100 -13.26 15.99 -15.90
CA ILE A 100 -14.06 16.72 -14.88
C ILE A 100 -13.49 18.14 -14.75
N ASN A 101 -12.17 18.28 -14.69
CA ASN A 101 -11.48 19.58 -14.63
C ASN A 101 -11.65 20.44 -15.90
N GLU A 102 -11.95 19.85 -17.05
CA GLU A 102 -12.22 20.64 -18.27
C GLU A 102 -13.60 21.30 -18.28
N ARG A 103 -14.49 20.96 -17.34
CA ARG A 103 -15.88 21.45 -17.25
C ARG A 103 -16.12 22.43 -16.10
N ILE A 104 -15.04 23.00 -15.54
CA ILE A 104 -15.10 23.84 -14.35
C ILE A 104 -15.86 25.14 -14.64
N ASP A 105 -17.01 25.28 -13.99
CA ASP A 105 -17.76 26.53 -13.88
C ASP A 105 -18.22 26.66 -12.41
N PRO A 106 -17.82 27.72 -11.67
CA PRO A 106 -18.20 27.91 -10.27
C PRO A 106 -19.71 28.14 -10.06
N TYR A 107 -20.46 28.39 -11.15
CA TYR A 107 -21.91 28.51 -11.14
C TYR A 107 -22.62 27.24 -11.59
N SER A 108 -21.87 26.19 -11.93
CA SER A 108 -22.36 24.88 -12.33
C SER A 108 -22.07 23.86 -11.23
N ASP A 109 -23.02 22.94 -11.02
CA ASP A 109 -22.81 21.79 -10.15
C ASP A 109 -22.05 20.65 -10.87
N GLN A 110 -21.65 20.88 -12.13
CA GLN A 110 -20.82 19.94 -12.89
C GLN A 110 -19.34 20.15 -12.55
N GLY A 111 -18.59 19.06 -12.47
CA GLY A 111 -17.13 19.16 -12.34
C GLY A 111 -16.63 19.26 -10.90
N THR A 112 -17.48 19.02 -9.90
CA THR A 112 -17.14 19.14 -8.48
C THR A 112 -17.33 17.82 -7.73
N PHE A 113 -16.57 17.63 -6.67
CA PHE A 113 -16.74 16.59 -5.67
C PHE A 113 -17.61 17.05 -4.50
N HIS A 114 -17.60 18.35 -4.22
CA HIS A 114 -18.42 18.98 -3.21
C HIS A 114 -19.37 19.99 -3.84
N ASN A 115 -20.66 19.88 -3.54
CA ASN A 115 -21.68 20.85 -3.93
C ASN A 115 -22.28 21.53 -2.71
N VAL A 116 -22.59 22.82 -2.83
CA VAL A 116 -23.39 23.54 -1.84
C VAL A 116 -24.77 23.76 -2.44
N ASN A 117 -25.76 23.07 -1.89
CA ASN A 117 -27.12 23.06 -2.40
C ASN A 117 -27.88 24.36 -2.02
N ASN A 118 -29.09 24.52 -2.53
CA ASN A 118 -29.94 25.70 -2.23
C ASN A 118 -30.46 25.75 -0.78
N GLU A 119 -30.13 24.73 0.01
CA GLU A 119 -30.46 24.57 1.41
C GLU A 119 -29.28 24.93 2.33
N ILE A 120 -28.21 25.51 1.77
CA ILE A 120 -27.01 25.96 2.48
C ILE A 120 -26.34 24.77 3.18
N SER A 121 -26.32 23.63 2.50
CA SER A 121 -25.75 22.38 2.99
C SER A 121 -24.76 21.81 1.98
N LEU A 122 -23.70 21.20 2.50
CA LEU A 122 -22.66 20.56 1.70
C LEU A 122 -23.09 19.13 1.35
N GLU A 123 -23.08 18.79 0.07
CA GLU A 123 -23.36 17.46 -0.45
C GLU A 123 -22.13 16.92 -1.19
N LEU A 124 -21.86 15.63 -0.99
CA LEU A 124 -20.85 14.90 -1.76
C LEU A 124 -21.49 14.43 -3.07
N THR A 125 -20.79 14.61 -4.18
CA THR A 125 -21.30 14.19 -5.49
C THR A 125 -21.04 12.71 -5.76
N ASP A 126 -21.74 12.13 -6.72
CA ASP A 126 -21.49 10.75 -7.19
C ASP A 126 -20.04 10.60 -7.69
N ALA A 127 -19.46 11.65 -8.27
CA ALA A 127 -18.07 11.65 -8.70
C ALA A 127 -17.12 11.47 -7.51
N TYR A 128 -17.36 12.17 -6.40
CA TYR A 128 -16.55 11.98 -5.19
C TYR A 128 -16.59 10.51 -4.73
N GLU A 129 -17.77 9.91 -4.62
CA GLU A 129 -17.90 8.51 -4.20
C GLU A 129 -17.18 7.56 -5.18
N GLU A 130 -17.30 7.81 -6.47
CA GLU A 130 -16.67 6.97 -7.49
C GLU A 130 -15.14 6.98 -7.35
N TYR A 131 -14.50 8.15 -7.28
CA TYR A 131 -13.04 8.24 -7.31
C TYR A 131 -12.38 8.03 -5.95
N THR A 132 -13.02 8.38 -4.84
CA THR A 132 -12.41 8.29 -3.51
C THR A 132 -12.76 7.01 -2.76
N LYS A 133 -13.80 6.29 -3.20
CA LYS A 133 -14.30 5.08 -2.52
C LYS A 133 -14.39 3.89 -3.47
N ASN A 134 -15.23 3.93 -4.50
CA ASN A 134 -15.50 2.76 -5.34
C ASN A 134 -14.25 2.31 -6.09
N ARG A 135 -13.61 3.23 -6.84
CA ARG A 135 -12.40 2.93 -7.61
C ARG A 135 -11.24 2.52 -6.70
N LEU A 136 -11.08 3.16 -5.54
CA LEU A 136 -10.05 2.77 -4.57
C LEU A 136 -10.27 1.37 -4.00
N ASN A 137 -11.51 0.97 -3.72
CA ASN A 137 -11.83 -0.39 -3.30
C ASN A 137 -11.52 -1.42 -4.41
N ASN A 138 -11.81 -1.07 -5.67
CA ASN A 138 -11.50 -1.91 -6.83
C ASN A 138 -9.99 -2.03 -7.11
N ILE A 139 -9.19 -1.04 -6.71
CA ILE A 139 -7.73 -1.11 -6.75
C ILE A 139 -7.22 -1.94 -5.57
N GLN A 140 -7.81 -1.76 -4.38
CA GLN A 140 -7.46 -2.51 -3.18
C GLN A 140 -7.56 -4.02 -3.38
N SER A 141 -8.60 -4.49 -4.07
CA SER A 141 -8.81 -5.91 -4.35
C SER A 141 -7.68 -6.53 -5.17
N ASP A 142 -7.02 -5.75 -6.03
CA ASP A 142 -5.92 -6.23 -6.86
C ASP A 142 -4.58 -6.10 -6.12
N ILE A 143 -4.39 -4.98 -5.40
CA ILE A 143 -3.13 -4.69 -4.70
C ILE A 143 -2.79 -5.72 -3.62
N VAL A 144 -3.80 -6.23 -2.91
CA VAL A 144 -3.59 -7.20 -1.82
C VAL A 144 -2.88 -8.48 -2.28
N TYR A 145 -3.00 -8.84 -3.57
CA TYR A 145 -2.38 -10.03 -4.14
C TYR A 145 -0.94 -9.82 -4.65
N ILE A 146 -0.42 -8.59 -4.59
CA ILE A 146 0.94 -8.26 -5.05
C ILE A 146 1.95 -8.54 -3.91
N GLY A 147 1.71 -7.94 -2.74
CA GLY A 147 2.61 -8.03 -1.60
C GLY A 147 2.28 -7.00 -0.51
N SER A 148 2.81 -7.23 0.69
CA SER A 148 2.59 -6.35 1.86
C SER A 148 3.17 -4.96 1.66
N ASP A 149 4.33 -4.85 1.03
CA ASP A 149 4.99 -3.59 0.70
C ASP A 149 4.13 -2.74 -0.24
N THR A 150 3.53 -3.36 -1.26
CA THR A 150 2.66 -2.70 -2.23
C THR A 150 1.34 -2.29 -1.59
N TYR A 151 0.80 -3.13 -0.70
CA TYR A 151 -0.37 -2.79 0.09
C TYR A 151 -0.12 -1.60 1.02
N GLU A 152 1.05 -1.52 1.64
CA GLU A 152 1.45 -0.37 2.46
C GLU A 152 1.52 0.93 1.63
N LEU A 153 2.06 0.88 0.40
CA LEU A 153 2.04 2.02 -0.52
C LEU A 153 0.62 2.53 -0.77
N PHE A 154 -0.33 1.62 -0.96
CA PHE A 154 -1.74 1.95 -1.17
C PHE A 154 -2.40 2.55 0.08
N LEU A 155 -2.12 2.01 1.28
CA LEU A 155 -2.63 2.56 2.53
C LEU A 155 -2.10 3.98 2.76
N ASN A 156 -0.82 4.22 2.49
CA ASN A 156 -0.22 5.54 2.58
C ASN A 156 -0.86 6.53 1.60
N PHE A 157 -1.11 6.10 0.36
CA PHE A 157 -1.85 6.87 -0.64
C PHE A 157 -3.26 7.25 -0.14
N ARG A 158 -4.06 6.29 0.37
CA ARG A 158 -5.39 6.58 0.95
C ARG A 158 -5.33 7.56 2.11
N SER A 159 -4.32 7.42 2.98
CA SER A 159 -4.14 8.31 4.12
C SER A 159 -3.81 9.73 3.67
N ARG A 160 -3.01 9.89 2.61
CA ARG A 160 -2.65 11.20 2.04
C ARG A 160 -3.85 11.90 1.44
N ILE A 161 -4.66 11.20 0.63
CA ILE A 161 -5.90 11.77 0.07
C ILE A 161 -6.77 12.35 1.17
N ARG A 162 -7.05 11.57 2.22
CA ARG A 162 -7.85 12.03 3.37
C ARG A 162 -7.21 13.21 4.08
N SER A 163 -5.89 13.22 4.22
CA SER A 163 -5.19 14.35 4.85
C SER A 163 -5.31 15.62 4.03
N ILE A 164 -5.19 15.52 2.70
CA ILE A 164 -5.29 16.65 1.78
C ILE A 164 -6.71 17.20 1.81
N GLU A 165 -7.71 16.34 1.64
CA GLU A 165 -9.13 16.69 1.72
C GLU A 165 -9.44 17.46 3.02
N ASN A 166 -9.08 16.90 4.17
CA ASN A 166 -9.30 17.55 5.46
C ASN A 166 -8.58 18.89 5.54
N SER A 167 -7.36 19.01 5.00
CA SER A 167 -6.61 20.27 5.05
C SER A 167 -7.24 21.38 4.19
N LEU A 168 -7.85 21.02 3.06
CA LEU A 168 -8.45 21.96 2.13
C LEU A 168 -9.90 22.32 2.51
N MET A 169 -10.69 21.34 2.93
CA MET A 169 -12.13 21.48 3.11
C MET A 169 -12.56 21.88 4.52
N LEU A 170 -11.73 21.65 5.54
CA LEU A 170 -12.12 21.91 6.93
C LEU A 170 -12.53 23.38 7.18
N ASN A 171 -11.78 24.34 6.64
CA ASN A 171 -12.06 25.76 6.87
C ASN A 171 -13.30 26.24 6.07
N PRO A 172 -13.40 26.00 4.75
CA PRO A 172 -14.60 26.35 3.99
C PRO A 172 -15.89 25.75 4.56
N ILE A 173 -15.85 24.47 4.99
CA ILE A 173 -17.00 23.82 5.63
C ILE A 173 -17.37 24.51 6.94
N ARG A 174 -16.38 24.87 7.77
CA ARG A 174 -16.64 25.62 9.01
C ARG A 174 -17.22 27.01 8.75
N GLU A 175 -16.83 27.67 7.66
CA GLU A 175 -17.41 28.95 7.27
C GLU A 175 -18.88 28.79 6.86
N LEU A 176 -19.20 27.78 6.05
CA LEU A 176 -20.58 27.45 5.68
C LEU A 176 -21.45 27.14 6.90
N GLU A 177 -20.96 26.33 7.84
CA GLU A 177 -21.69 25.98 9.06
C GLU A 177 -21.93 27.21 9.97
N LYS A 178 -20.93 28.08 10.12
CA LYS A 178 -21.08 29.34 10.85
C LYS A 178 -22.11 30.26 10.19
N PHE A 179 -22.07 30.35 8.85
CA PHE A 179 -23.02 31.11 8.08
C PHE A 179 -24.44 30.56 8.30
N LYS A 180 -24.64 29.25 8.13
CA LYS A 180 -25.91 28.55 8.36
C LYS A 180 -26.46 28.83 9.77
N HIS A 181 -25.64 28.65 10.80
CA HIS A 181 -26.04 28.90 12.19
C HIS A 181 -26.52 30.34 12.42
N ARG A 182 -25.80 31.32 11.88
CA ARG A 182 -26.15 32.74 12.01
C ARG A 182 -27.46 33.08 11.30
N ILE A 183 -27.74 32.47 10.13
CA ILE A 183 -29.02 32.66 9.43
C ILE A 183 -30.17 32.07 10.26
N VAL A 184 -30.02 30.86 10.81
CA VAL A 184 -31.05 30.25 11.67
C VAL A 184 -31.37 31.14 12.88
N GLU A 185 -30.34 31.64 13.56
CA GLU A 185 -30.51 32.51 14.73
C GLU A 185 -31.20 33.84 14.36
N LYS A 186 -30.78 34.48 13.26
CA LYS A 186 -31.32 35.77 12.83
C LYS A 186 -32.80 35.71 12.46
N TYR A 187 -33.24 34.63 11.84
CA TYR A 187 -34.60 34.47 11.33
C TYR A 187 -35.51 33.64 12.27
N ASP A 188 -35.04 33.33 13.49
CA ASP A 188 -35.74 32.49 14.49
C ASP A 188 -36.32 31.21 13.88
N LEU A 189 -35.54 30.58 12.99
CA LEU A 189 -35.99 29.38 12.29
C LEU A 189 -35.93 28.19 13.26
N SER A 190 -36.92 27.30 13.18
CA SER A 190 -36.98 26.13 14.06
C SER A 190 -35.72 25.26 13.89
N PHE A 191 -35.34 24.50 14.91
CA PHE A 191 -34.22 23.55 14.81
C PHE A 191 -34.39 22.55 13.64
N GLU A 192 -35.62 22.25 13.23
CA GLU A 192 -35.91 21.42 12.06
C GLU A 192 -35.38 22.04 10.75
N SER A 193 -35.26 23.36 10.65
CA SER A 193 -34.63 24.05 9.50
C SER A 193 -33.10 23.91 9.44
N LEU A 194 -32.43 23.57 10.55
CA LEU A 194 -31.02 23.18 10.53
C LEU A 194 -30.83 21.83 9.82
N VAL A 195 -31.84 20.96 9.90
CA VAL A 195 -31.83 19.61 9.33
C VAL A 195 -32.42 19.59 7.92
N GLY A 196 -33.48 20.35 7.65
CA GLY A 196 -34.20 20.41 6.37
C GLY A 196 -33.79 21.54 5.43
N GLY A 197 -32.74 22.30 5.77
CA GLY A 197 -32.19 23.32 4.91
C GLY A 197 -32.86 24.69 5.01
N ILE A 198 -32.09 25.73 4.65
CA ILE A 198 -32.58 27.12 4.62
C ILE A 198 -32.70 27.55 3.15
N SER A 199 -33.90 27.94 2.72
CA SER A 199 -34.10 28.44 1.36
C SER A 199 -33.36 29.77 1.12
N LEU A 200 -32.60 29.85 0.01
CA LEU A 200 -31.92 31.08 -0.42
C LEU A 200 -32.87 32.28 -0.59
N SER A 201 -34.17 32.05 -0.81
CA SER A 201 -35.17 33.10 -0.98
C SER A 201 -35.38 33.98 0.28
N VAL A 202 -34.99 33.48 1.45
CA VAL A 202 -35.12 34.18 2.74
C VAL A 202 -33.94 35.15 2.98
N LEU A 203 -32.84 34.97 2.25
CA LEU A 203 -31.61 35.74 2.45
C LEU A 203 -31.75 37.17 1.92
N SER A 204 -31.22 38.12 2.68
CA SER A 204 -30.95 39.46 2.17
C SER A 204 -29.88 39.44 1.08
N ARG A 205 -29.77 40.53 0.31
CA ARG A 205 -28.75 40.65 -0.74
C ARG A 205 -27.32 40.53 -0.22
N GLU A 206 -27.06 41.04 0.98
CA GLU A 206 -25.75 40.97 1.63
C GLU A 206 -25.40 39.53 2.02
N GLU A 207 -26.35 38.80 2.60
CA GLU A 207 -26.18 37.39 2.96
C GLU A 207 -26.04 36.50 1.73
N LEU A 208 -26.76 36.81 0.64
CA LEU A 208 -26.62 36.10 -0.62
C LEU A 208 -25.21 36.28 -1.22
N ASN A 209 -24.65 37.49 -1.11
CA ASN A 209 -23.27 37.76 -1.57
C ASN A 209 -22.26 37.01 -0.70
N GLU A 210 -22.45 36.97 0.62
CA GLU A 210 -21.59 36.22 1.54
C GLU A 210 -21.67 34.71 1.26
N TYR A 211 -22.89 34.17 1.11
CA TYR A 211 -23.13 32.77 0.73
C TYR A 211 -22.45 32.42 -0.60
N THR A 212 -22.60 33.28 -1.61
CA THR A 212 -21.95 33.10 -2.91
C THR A 212 -20.43 33.07 -2.77
N SER A 213 -19.87 33.94 -1.91
CA SER A 213 -18.42 33.97 -1.64
C SER A 213 -17.94 32.67 -0.96
N ILE A 214 -18.73 32.11 -0.03
CA ILE A 214 -18.44 30.82 0.60
C ILE A 214 -18.52 29.69 -0.43
N LYS A 215 -19.54 29.68 -1.30
CA LYS A 215 -19.68 28.69 -2.38
C LYS A 215 -18.48 28.72 -3.33
N ILE A 216 -18.01 29.92 -3.72
CA ILE A 216 -16.80 30.08 -4.55
C ILE A 216 -15.56 29.53 -3.82
N ASN A 217 -15.38 29.86 -2.54
CA ASN A 217 -14.24 29.35 -1.75
C ASN A 217 -14.25 27.80 -1.66
N ILE A 218 -15.43 27.20 -1.42
CA ILE A 218 -15.59 25.74 -1.43
C ILE A 218 -15.22 25.16 -2.79
N HIS A 219 -15.72 25.77 -3.87
CA HIS A 219 -15.42 25.34 -5.23
C HIS A 219 -13.92 25.40 -5.54
N ASP A 220 -13.25 26.50 -5.20
CA ASP A 220 -11.80 26.66 -5.41
C ASP A 220 -10.99 25.59 -4.67
N LYS A 221 -11.37 25.30 -3.41
CA LYS A 221 -10.72 24.26 -2.59
C LYS A 221 -11.02 22.86 -3.07
N ASP A 222 -12.21 22.65 -3.63
CA ASP A 222 -12.58 21.40 -4.27
C ASP A 222 -11.72 21.13 -5.52
N GLN A 223 -11.48 22.15 -6.35
CA GLN A 223 -10.56 22.02 -7.49
C GLN A 223 -9.12 21.73 -7.04
N GLU A 224 -8.62 22.43 -6.02
CA GLU A 224 -7.31 22.12 -5.42
C GLU A 224 -7.23 20.65 -4.95
N PHE A 225 -8.31 20.12 -4.38
CA PHE A 225 -8.38 18.72 -3.96
C PHE A 225 -8.37 17.77 -5.15
N ILE A 226 -9.14 18.04 -6.20
CA ILE A 226 -9.20 17.22 -7.40
C ILE A 226 -7.81 17.14 -8.06
N PHE A 227 -7.11 18.26 -8.23
CA PHE A 227 -5.74 18.27 -8.75
C PHE A 227 -4.79 17.45 -7.87
N SER A 228 -4.86 17.64 -6.55
CA SER A 228 -4.02 16.90 -5.60
C SER A 228 -4.28 15.38 -5.62
N LEU A 229 -5.54 14.98 -5.83
CA LEU A 229 -5.92 13.58 -6.01
C LEU A 229 -5.25 12.99 -7.26
N GLN A 230 -5.29 13.71 -8.39
CA GLN A 230 -4.63 13.28 -9.62
C GLN A 230 -3.12 13.10 -9.42
N ASP A 231 -2.46 14.07 -8.77
CA ASP A 231 -1.02 13.99 -8.49
C ASP A 231 -0.66 12.78 -7.61
N GLU A 232 -1.44 12.51 -6.56
CA GLU A 232 -1.22 11.34 -5.72
C GLU A 232 -1.49 10.02 -6.48
N MET A 233 -2.46 9.98 -7.41
CA MET A 233 -2.70 8.84 -8.28
C MET A 233 -1.51 8.59 -9.21
N ILE A 234 -0.98 9.64 -9.84
CA ILE A 234 0.22 9.58 -10.69
C ILE A 234 1.42 9.10 -9.87
N SER A 235 1.60 9.62 -8.65
CA SER A 235 2.66 9.17 -7.73
C SER A 235 2.57 7.67 -7.42
N LEU A 236 1.35 7.16 -7.19
CA LEU A 236 1.12 5.73 -6.96
C LEU A 236 1.43 4.91 -8.21
N ILE A 237 1.00 5.37 -9.40
CA ILE A 237 1.33 4.72 -10.68
C ILE A 237 2.85 4.55 -10.84
N SER A 238 3.63 5.62 -10.64
CA SER A 238 5.10 5.55 -10.76
C SER A 238 5.72 4.55 -9.78
N LYS A 239 5.23 4.50 -8.54
CA LYS A 239 5.72 3.53 -7.54
C LYS A 239 5.36 2.09 -7.93
N LEU A 240 4.17 1.85 -8.47
CA LEU A 240 3.75 0.55 -8.97
C LEU A 240 4.56 0.12 -10.20
N GLN A 241 4.87 1.05 -11.11
CA GLN A 241 5.75 0.79 -12.26
C GLN A 241 7.15 0.35 -11.81
N ASN A 242 7.74 1.05 -10.84
CA ASN A 242 9.04 0.66 -10.27
C ASN A 242 8.99 -0.76 -9.67
N LYS A 243 7.89 -1.08 -8.96
CA LYS A 243 7.70 -2.44 -8.40
C LYS A 243 7.55 -3.49 -9.49
N LYS A 244 6.87 -3.17 -10.59
CA LYS A 244 6.75 -4.05 -11.76
C LYS A 244 8.13 -4.37 -12.34
N GLU A 245 8.97 -3.35 -12.54
CA GLU A 245 10.33 -3.50 -13.07
C GLU A 245 11.26 -4.29 -12.13
N GLU A 246 11.09 -4.14 -10.82
CA GLU A 246 11.77 -4.98 -9.81
C GLU A 246 11.39 -6.45 -10.00
N LEU A 247 10.10 -6.77 -10.03
CA LEU A 247 9.63 -8.16 -10.23
C LEU A 247 10.08 -8.75 -11.57
N LEU A 248 10.09 -7.96 -12.65
CA LEU A 248 10.59 -8.39 -13.96
C LEU A 248 12.09 -8.68 -13.95
N ARG A 249 12.89 -7.88 -13.23
CA ARG A 249 14.33 -8.15 -13.05
C ARG A 249 14.56 -9.42 -12.25
N GLU A 250 13.82 -9.62 -11.17
CA GLU A 250 13.91 -10.85 -10.36
C GLU A 250 13.40 -12.09 -11.10
N LEU A 251 12.48 -11.96 -12.05
CA LEU A 251 12.02 -13.07 -12.88
C LEU A 251 13.10 -13.51 -13.89
N ASN A 252 13.91 -12.58 -14.38
CA ASN A 252 14.92 -12.81 -15.42
C ASN A 252 16.32 -13.12 -14.89
N GLY A 253 16.60 -12.88 -13.60
CA GLY A 253 17.90 -13.12 -12.94
C GLY A 253 17.97 -14.43 -12.17
#